data_AF-A0A954TIL2-F1
#
_entry.id   AF-A0A954TIL2-F1
#
_cell.length_a   1.000
_cell.length_b   1.000
_cell.length_c   1.000
_cell.angle_alpha   90.00
_cell.angle_beta   90.00
_cell.angle_gamma   90.00
#
_symmetry.space_group_name_H-M   'P 1'
#
loop_
_entity.id
_entity.type
_entity.pdbx_description
1 polymer ?
#
loop_
_entity_poly.entity_id
_entity_poly.type
_entity_poly.pdbx_seq_one_letter_code
_entity_poly.pdbx_strand_id
1 'polypeptide(L)'
;MKRSGSVTVLFLLMLTAVIAVGAVAVDYAMMESARTDLRIASDLCSRAAVVKYIDTGSLSAARTQAKELAQVNQLFGRNVLLADADIVPGNSASQTNGKYVFTANAQPYNSFRVDARFASDSLNNSLPLLFSSVHHRQTIDLAQTSTSTETNLDVVLVLDRSGSMAFDLTGTDWS
;
A
#
# COMPACT_ATOMS: atom_id res chain seq x y z
N MET A 1 44.79 -32.51 29.04
CA MET A 1 44.45 -31.19 28.46
C MET A 1 43.15 -31.29 27.70
N LYS A 2 42.14 -30.54 28.15
CA LYS A 2 40.72 -30.63 27.77
C LYS A 2 40.49 -29.93 26.42
N ARG A 3 40.32 -30.68 25.32
CA ARG A 3 40.05 -30.14 23.95
C ARG A 3 38.60 -29.65 23.76
N SER A 4 37.82 -29.55 24.83
CA SER A 4 36.40 -29.16 24.79
C SER A 4 36.16 -27.64 24.75
N GLY A 5 37.18 -26.81 25.04
CA GLY A 5 37.01 -25.34 25.08
C GLY A 5 36.85 -24.69 23.71
N SER A 6 37.54 -25.20 22.68
CA SER A 6 37.50 -24.62 21.34
C SER A 6 36.15 -24.78 20.65
N VAL A 7 35.43 -25.88 20.92
CA VAL A 7 34.10 -26.12 20.35
C VAL A 7 33.07 -25.16 20.95
N THR A 8 33.15 -24.86 22.25
CA THR A 8 32.26 -23.89 22.90
C THR A 8 32.43 -22.47 22.35
N VAL A 9 33.67 -22.04 22.09
CA VAL A 9 33.94 -20.72 21.50
C VAL A 9 33.40 -20.63 20.08
N LEU A 10 33.60 -21.67 19.27
CA LEU A 10 33.05 -21.72 17.91
C LEU A 10 31.51 -21.72 17.92
N PHE A 11 30.89 -22.43 18.85
CA PHE A 11 29.44 -22.48 19.00
C PHE A 11 28.85 -21.12 19.39
N LEU A 12 29.46 -20.42 20.36
CA LEU A 12 29.05 -19.06 20.74
C LEU A 12 29.14 -18.08 19.58
N LEU A 13 30.21 -18.17 18.78
CA LEU A 13 30.40 -17.33 17.60
C LEU A 13 29.33 -17.62 16.53
N MET A 14 29.07 -18.90 16.23
CA MET A 14 28.00 -19.28 15.30
C MET A 14 26.62 -18.86 15.79
N LEU A 15 26.31 -19.03 17.07
CA LEU A 15 25.04 -18.60 17.64
C LEU A 15 24.86 -17.08 17.50
N THR A 16 25.91 -16.32 17.77
CA THR A 16 25.89 -14.85 17.62
C THR A 16 25.66 -14.45 16.17
N ALA A 17 26.32 -15.12 15.22
CA ALA A 17 26.13 -14.89 13.79
C ALA A 17 24.68 -15.20 13.34
N VAL A 18 24.08 -16.29 13.82
CA VAL A 18 22.69 -16.64 13.51
C VAL A 18 21.71 -15.61 14.09
N ILE A 19 21.93 -15.14 15.31
CA ILE A 19 21.11 -14.09 15.93
C ILE A 19 21.22 -12.77 15.13
N ALA A 20 22.43 -12.41 14.70
CA ALA A 20 22.65 -11.21 13.89
C ALA A 20 21.90 -11.29 12.56
N VAL A 21 21.96 -12.43 11.86
CA VAL A 21 21.20 -12.65 10.61
C VAL A 21 19.69 -12.61 10.88
N GLY A 22 19.23 -13.21 11.97
CA GLY A 22 17.82 -13.17 12.38
C GLY A 22 17.31 -11.74 12.62
N ALA A 23 18.12 -10.90 13.28
CA ALA A 23 17.80 -9.49 13.49
C ALA A 23 17.61 -8.73 12.16
N VAL A 24 18.52 -8.93 11.20
CA VAL A 24 18.39 -8.34 9.85
C VAL A 24 17.12 -8.84 9.15
N ALA A 25 16.82 -10.13 9.25
CA ALA A 25 15.64 -10.71 8.62
C ALA A 25 14.33 -10.13 9.19
N VAL A 26 14.26 -9.89 10.50
CA VAL A 26 13.09 -9.26 11.15
C VAL A 26 12.92 -7.82 10.68
N ASP A 27 13.98 -7.01 10.69
CA ASP A 27 13.92 -5.64 10.19
C ASP A 27 13.48 -5.61 8.72
N TYR A 28 14.00 -6.54 7.88
CA TYR A 28 13.60 -6.66 6.49
C TYR A 28 12.12 -7.02 6.32
N ALA A 29 11.63 -8.01 7.06
CA ALA A 29 10.22 -8.39 7.03
C ALA A 29 9.31 -7.22 7.45
N MET A 30 9.71 -6.43 8.45
CA MET A 30 8.96 -5.25 8.86
C MET A 30 8.93 -4.17 7.78
N MET A 31 10.05 -3.94 7.08
CA MET A 31 10.12 -2.99 5.97
C MET A 31 9.17 -3.38 4.83
N GLU A 32 9.14 -4.66 4.45
CA GLU A 32 8.25 -5.13 3.38
C GLU A 32 6.77 -5.13 3.79
N SER A 33 6.46 -5.46 5.05
CA SER A 33 5.10 -5.33 5.60
C SER A 33 4.63 -3.88 5.54
N ALA A 34 5.43 -2.93 6.05
CA ALA A 34 5.09 -1.51 5.99
C ALA A 34 4.93 -1.01 4.56
N ARG A 35 5.77 -1.43 3.60
CA ARG A 35 5.59 -1.07 2.19
C ARG A 35 4.24 -1.53 1.66
N THR A 36 3.85 -2.76 2.00
CA THR A 36 2.59 -3.35 1.56
C THR A 36 1.39 -2.62 2.17
N ASP A 37 1.40 -2.39 3.49
CA ASP A 37 0.32 -1.69 4.18
C ASP A 37 0.19 -0.24 3.68
N LEU A 38 1.31 0.43 3.44
CA LEU A 38 1.34 1.81 2.95
C LEU A 38 0.83 1.88 1.51
N ARG A 39 1.14 0.87 0.68
CA ARG A 39 0.59 0.74 -0.67
C ARG A 39 -0.92 0.51 -0.66
N ILE A 40 -1.44 -0.31 0.25
CA ILE A 40 -2.88 -0.50 0.42
C ILE A 40 -3.54 0.81 0.86
N ALA A 41 -2.95 1.49 1.85
CA ALA A 41 -3.46 2.77 2.34
C ALA A 41 -3.48 3.84 1.23
N SER A 42 -2.42 3.96 0.43
CA SER A 42 -2.36 4.95 -0.66
C SER A 42 -3.39 4.65 -1.76
N ASP A 43 -3.58 3.37 -2.10
CA ASP A 43 -4.60 2.95 -3.08
C ASP A 43 -6.01 3.30 -2.61
N LEU A 44 -6.35 2.90 -1.38
CA LEU A 44 -7.63 3.22 -0.75
C LEU A 44 -7.88 4.72 -0.70
N CYS A 45 -6.89 5.52 -0.26
CA CYS A 45 -7.01 6.97 -0.17
C CYS A 45 -7.21 7.62 -1.55
N SER A 46 -6.47 7.17 -2.58
CA SER A 46 -6.62 7.70 -3.94
C SER A 46 -8.01 7.41 -4.50
N ARG A 47 -8.53 6.20 -4.27
CA ARG A 47 -9.87 5.79 -4.72
C ARG A 47 -10.97 6.54 -3.98
N ALA A 48 -10.82 6.73 -2.67
CA ALA A 48 -11.79 7.49 -1.87
C ALA A 48 -11.86 8.97 -2.28
N ALA A 49 -10.72 9.58 -2.64
CA ALA A 49 -10.69 10.93 -3.19
C ALA A 49 -11.48 11.02 -4.50
N VAL A 50 -11.23 10.10 -5.44
CA VAL A 50 -11.94 10.05 -6.73
C VAL A 50 -13.45 9.87 -6.50
N VAL A 51 -13.86 8.87 -5.72
CA VAL A 51 -15.28 8.58 -5.48
C VAL A 51 -15.99 9.79 -4.87
N LYS A 52 -15.37 10.46 -3.89
CA LYS A 52 -15.99 11.64 -3.25
C LYS A 52 -16.04 12.84 -4.19
N TYR A 53 -15.05 12.99 -5.07
CA TYR A 53 -15.05 14.03 -6.08
C TYR A 53 -16.16 13.81 -7.12
N ILE A 54 -16.39 12.58 -7.57
CA ILE A 54 -17.47 12.25 -8.51
C ILE A 54 -18.84 12.57 -7.89
N ASP A 55 -19.03 12.23 -6.62
CA ASP A 55 -20.27 12.47 -5.87
C ASP A 55 -20.55 13.97 -5.65
N THR A 56 -19.53 14.75 -5.28
CA THR A 56 -19.72 16.14 -4.78
C THR A 56 -19.23 17.24 -5.70
N GLY A 57 -18.37 16.93 -6.68
CA GLY A 57 -17.64 17.90 -7.49
C GLY A 57 -16.64 18.78 -6.72
N SER A 58 -16.45 18.56 -5.40
CA SER A 58 -15.65 19.43 -4.53
C SER A 58 -14.28 18.84 -4.21
N LEU A 59 -13.22 19.59 -4.53
CA LEU A 59 -11.84 19.21 -4.18
C LEU A 59 -11.60 19.15 -2.66
N SER A 60 -12.22 20.04 -1.90
CA SER A 60 -12.03 20.06 -0.44
C SER A 60 -12.68 18.84 0.21
N ALA A 61 -13.86 18.43 -0.27
CA ALA A 61 -14.52 17.21 0.18
C ALA A 61 -13.71 15.97 -0.17
N ALA A 62 -13.16 15.90 -1.40
CA ALA A 62 -12.30 14.80 -1.83
C ALA A 62 -11.04 14.64 -0.97
N ARG A 63 -10.36 15.75 -0.67
CA ARG A 63 -9.18 15.74 0.21
C ARG A 63 -9.51 15.33 1.63
N THR A 64 -10.62 15.82 2.16
CA THR A 64 -11.07 15.48 3.52
C THR A 64 -11.33 13.98 3.64
N GLN A 65 -12.06 13.41 2.68
CA GLN A 65 -12.36 11.97 2.66
C GLN A 65 -11.09 11.11 2.58
N ALA A 66 -10.11 11.51 1.77
CA ALA A 66 -8.84 10.79 1.67
C ALA A 66 -8.04 10.85 2.98
N LYS A 67 -8.02 11.99 3.68
CA LYS A 67 -7.38 12.12 5.00
C LYS A 67 -8.08 11.28 6.07
N GLU A 68 -9.41 11.27 6.08
CA GLU A 68 -10.18 10.44 7.01
C GLU A 68 -9.86 8.96 6.80
N LEU A 69 -9.82 8.50 5.54
CA LEU A 69 -9.50 7.12 5.23
C LEU A 69 -8.04 6.76 5.54
N ALA A 70 -7.12 7.72 5.38
CA ALA A 70 -5.72 7.52 5.78
C ALA A 70 -5.61 7.27 7.29
N GLN A 71 -6.36 8.02 8.11
CA GLN A 71 -6.32 7.89 9.57
C GLN A 71 -6.86 6.55 10.08
N VAL A 72 -7.78 5.93 9.35
CA VAL A 72 -8.31 4.59 9.67
C VAL A 72 -7.27 3.51 9.40
N ASN A 73 -6.35 3.74 8.46
CA ASN A 73 -5.27 2.81 8.17
C ASN A 73 -4.10 3.03 9.13
N GLN A 74 -3.60 1.93 9.70
CA GLN A 74 -2.50 1.96 10.67
C GLN A 74 -1.30 1.20 10.13
N LEU A 75 -0.12 1.81 10.27
CA LEU A 75 1.17 1.15 10.11
C LEU A 75 1.79 1.00 11.49
N PHE A 76 2.03 -0.23 11.95
CA PHE A 76 2.66 -0.49 13.25
C PHE A 76 2.02 0.29 14.42
N GLY A 77 0.68 0.37 14.44
CA GLY A 77 -0.09 1.08 15.46
C GLY A 77 -0.05 2.62 15.35
N ARG A 78 0.53 3.17 14.27
CA ARG A 78 0.54 4.60 13.96
C ARG A 78 -0.39 4.88 12.79
N ASN A 79 -1.27 5.86 12.93
CA ASN A 79 -2.18 6.26 11.86
C ASN A 79 -1.39 6.89 10.70
N VAL A 80 -1.83 6.65 9.47
CA VAL A 80 -1.28 7.33 8.29
C VAL A 80 -1.87 8.73 8.19
N LEU A 81 -1.01 9.75 8.21
CA LEU A 81 -1.38 11.15 8.03
C LEU A 81 -1.00 11.63 6.63
N LEU A 82 -1.90 12.39 5.99
CA LEU A 82 -1.67 12.99 4.67
C LEU A 82 -1.80 14.50 4.75
N ALA A 83 -0.86 15.23 4.16
CA ALA A 83 -0.99 16.66 3.92
C ALA A 83 -1.86 16.92 2.68
N ASP A 84 -2.37 18.14 2.52
CA ASP A 84 -3.07 18.52 1.28
C ASP A 84 -2.17 18.46 0.05
N ALA A 85 -0.86 18.67 0.24
CA ALA A 85 0.14 18.55 -0.82
C ALA A 85 0.35 17.11 -1.29
N ASP A 86 0.07 16.13 -0.43
CA ASP A 86 0.20 14.70 -0.76
C ASP A 86 -0.99 14.21 -1.61
N ILE A 87 -2.07 15.00 -1.72
CA ILE A 87 -3.28 14.66 -2.48
C ILE A 87 -3.38 15.58 -3.69
N VAL A 88 -2.89 15.07 -4.83
CA VAL A 88 -2.76 15.82 -6.08
C VAL A 88 -3.92 15.46 -7.03
N PRO A 89 -4.88 16.38 -7.25
CA PRO A 89 -5.88 16.20 -8.29
C PRO A 89 -5.24 16.36 -9.67
N GLY A 90 -5.82 15.73 -10.69
CA GLY A 90 -5.33 15.86 -12.06
C GLY A 90 -6.21 15.18 -13.10
N ASN A 91 -5.71 15.14 -14.32
CA ASN A 91 -6.35 14.46 -15.43
C ASN A 91 -5.50 13.27 -15.88
N SER A 92 -6.12 12.10 -15.99
CA SER A 92 -5.55 10.90 -16.57
C SER A 92 -6.25 10.60 -17.88
N ALA A 93 -5.48 10.52 -18.96
CA ALA A 93 -5.98 10.20 -20.29
C ALA A 93 -5.29 8.94 -20.82
N SER A 94 -6.05 8.12 -21.56
CA SER A 94 -5.50 6.95 -22.27
C SER A 94 -4.67 7.42 -23.46
N GLN A 95 -3.47 6.87 -23.58
CA GLN A 95 -2.63 7.03 -24.76
C GLN A 95 -2.97 5.96 -25.81
N THR A 96 -2.46 6.15 -27.03
CA THR A 96 -2.62 5.21 -28.16
C THR A 96 -2.08 3.81 -27.88
N ASN A 97 -1.16 3.67 -26.91
CA ASN A 97 -0.59 2.38 -26.49
C ASN A 97 -1.40 1.67 -25.38
N GLY A 98 -2.58 2.20 -25.01
CA GLY A 98 -3.43 1.66 -23.95
C GLY A 98 -2.98 1.98 -22.52
N LYS A 99 -1.90 2.76 -22.33
CA LYS A 99 -1.47 3.24 -21.01
C LYS A 99 -2.18 4.54 -20.64
N TYR A 100 -2.47 4.71 -19.37
CA TYR A 100 -2.96 5.99 -18.83
C TYR A 100 -1.78 6.85 -18.40
N VAL A 101 -1.85 8.14 -18.72
CA VAL A 101 -0.88 9.14 -18.23
C VAL A 101 -1.59 10.18 -17.38
N PHE A 102 -1.15 10.27 -16.13
CA PHE A 102 -1.60 11.27 -15.17
C PHE A 102 -0.87 12.60 -15.36
N THR A 103 -1.64 13.67 -15.51
CA THR A 103 -1.16 15.06 -15.55
C THR A 103 -1.67 15.79 -14.33
N ALA A 104 -0.76 16.16 -13.42
CA ALA A 104 -1.09 16.86 -12.19
C ALA A 104 -1.76 18.22 -12.47
N ASN A 105 -2.79 18.55 -11.70
CA ASN A 105 -3.57 19.79 -11.76
C ASN A 105 -4.20 20.11 -13.13
N ALA A 106 -4.23 19.15 -14.07
CA ALA A 106 -4.90 19.31 -15.34
C ALA A 106 -6.43 19.17 -15.18
N GLN A 107 -7.16 20.06 -15.85
CA GLN A 107 -8.62 20.11 -15.87
C GLN A 107 -9.15 19.50 -17.18
N PRO A 108 -10.34 18.85 -17.17
CA PRO A 108 -11.17 18.55 -16.00
C PRO A 108 -10.51 17.51 -15.09
N TYR A 109 -10.70 17.62 -13.77
CA TYR A 109 -10.21 16.59 -12.85
C TYR A 109 -10.99 15.30 -13.04
N ASN A 110 -10.29 14.21 -13.31
CA ASN A 110 -10.87 12.86 -13.39
C ASN A 110 -10.02 11.83 -12.62
N SER A 111 -8.97 12.28 -11.95
CA SER A 111 -8.02 11.41 -11.28
C SER A 111 -7.36 12.09 -10.09
N PHE A 112 -6.99 11.29 -9.11
CA PHE A 112 -6.32 11.75 -7.90
C PHE A 112 -5.11 10.85 -7.64
N ARG A 113 -3.97 11.49 -7.43
CA ARG A 113 -2.73 10.85 -6.99
C ARG A 113 -2.52 11.14 -5.52
N VAL A 114 -2.25 10.10 -4.74
CA VAL A 114 -1.96 10.18 -3.30
C VAL A 114 -0.56 9.67 -3.05
N ASP A 115 0.26 10.52 -2.42
CA ASP A 115 1.64 10.26 -2.04
C ASP A 115 1.72 10.03 -0.52
N ALA A 116 1.52 8.78 -0.08
CA ALA A 116 1.65 8.43 1.33
C ALA A 116 3.13 8.27 1.70
N ARG A 117 3.57 8.92 2.78
CA ARG A 117 4.98 9.04 3.13
C ARG A 117 5.22 8.92 4.64
N PHE A 118 6.21 8.09 4.99
CA PHE A 118 6.85 7.98 6.30
C PHE A 118 8.33 8.32 6.11
N ALA A 119 8.59 9.61 5.95
CA ALA A 119 9.92 10.18 5.79
C ALA A 119 10.15 11.31 6.78
N SER A 120 11.42 11.66 7.02
CA SER A 120 11.81 12.73 7.96
C SER A 120 11.17 14.10 7.67
N ASP A 121 10.78 14.35 6.42
CA ASP A 121 10.14 15.56 5.93
C ASP A 121 8.61 15.43 5.77
N SER A 122 8.01 14.32 6.23
CA SER A 122 6.57 14.05 6.18
C SER A 122 5.91 14.18 7.56
N LEU A 123 4.59 14.34 7.61
CA LEU A 123 3.81 14.37 8.85
C LEU A 123 3.99 13.11 9.72
N ASN A 124 4.30 11.97 9.11
CA ASN A 124 4.41 10.69 9.81
C ASN A 124 5.80 10.45 10.42
N ASN A 125 6.81 11.26 10.09
CA ASN A 125 8.22 10.99 10.38
C ASN A 125 8.71 9.62 9.85
N SER A 126 10.03 9.39 9.88
CA SER A 126 10.60 8.09 9.51
C SER A 126 10.16 6.97 10.46
N LEU A 127 10.16 5.73 9.97
CA LEU A 127 9.81 4.55 10.76
C LEU A 127 11.04 4.04 11.52
N PRO A 128 10.99 3.78 12.85
CA PRO A 128 12.12 3.22 13.58
C PRO A 128 12.34 1.74 13.25
N LEU A 129 13.61 1.32 13.17
CA LEU A 129 14.00 -0.09 13.04
C LEU A 129 14.14 -0.73 14.42
N LEU A 130 13.80 -2.02 14.55
CA LEU A 130 13.90 -2.72 15.84
C LEU A 130 15.36 -2.99 16.21
N PHE A 131 16.19 -3.37 15.23
CA PHE A 131 17.60 -3.70 15.46
C PHE A 131 18.55 -2.65 14.87
N SER A 132 18.28 -1.37 15.18
CA SER A 132 19.11 -0.23 14.75
C SER A 132 20.60 -0.34 15.09
N SER A 133 20.96 -1.07 16.15
CA SER A 133 22.33 -1.31 16.59
C SER A 133 23.13 -2.16 15.61
N VAL A 134 22.49 -2.98 14.78
CA VAL A 134 23.15 -3.82 13.78
C VAL A 134 23.49 -3.03 12.52
N HIS A 135 22.68 -2.02 12.18
CA HIS A 135 22.72 -1.35 10.88
C HIS A 135 23.26 0.09 10.88
N HIS A 136 23.65 0.65 12.02
CA HIS A 136 24.03 2.09 12.17
C HIS A 136 22.98 3.07 11.62
N ARG A 137 21.75 2.59 11.36
CA ARG A 137 20.60 3.36 10.91
C ARG A 137 19.47 3.09 11.89
N GLN A 138 18.92 4.16 12.46
CA GLN A 138 17.86 4.07 13.45
C GLN A 138 16.47 4.09 12.83
N THR A 139 16.37 4.60 11.61
CA THR A 139 15.10 4.80 10.92
C THR A 139 15.19 4.43 9.44
N ILE A 140 14.03 4.20 8.84
CA ILE A 140 13.85 4.07 7.41
C ILE A 140 12.78 5.04 6.90
N ASP A 141 13.04 5.60 5.72
CA ASP A 141 12.08 6.39 4.97
C ASP A 141 11.33 5.49 3.98
N LEU A 142 9.99 5.58 3.99
CA LEU A 142 9.11 4.85 3.10
C LEU A 142 8.15 5.83 2.42
N ALA A 143 7.93 5.64 1.12
CA ALA A 143 6.96 6.39 0.34
C ALA A 143 6.27 5.45 -0.65
N GLN A 144 4.96 5.58 -0.83
CA GLN A 144 4.22 4.93 -1.90
C GLN A 144 3.24 5.92 -2.52
N THR A 145 3.17 5.86 -3.84
CA THR A 145 2.29 6.68 -4.66
C THR A 145 1.25 5.78 -5.29
N SER A 146 -0.03 6.14 -5.18
CA SER A 146 -1.10 5.52 -5.97
C SER A 146 -1.91 6.59 -6.70
N THR A 147 -2.32 6.27 -7.92
CA THR A 147 -3.18 7.13 -8.74
C THR A 147 -4.43 6.36 -9.09
N SER A 148 -5.59 6.92 -8.71
CA SER A 148 -6.90 6.43 -9.12
C SER A 148 -7.48 7.34 -10.19
N THR A 149 -8.11 6.74 -11.19
CA THR A 149 -8.76 7.44 -12.31
C THR A 149 -10.21 6.99 -12.40
N GLU A 150 -11.11 7.95 -12.59
CA GLU A 150 -12.49 7.68 -12.97
C GLU A 150 -12.53 7.09 -14.38
N THR A 151 -13.09 5.90 -14.52
CA THR A 151 -13.37 5.30 -15.82
C THR A 151 -14.84 4.95 -15.87
N ASN A 152 -15.55 5.48 -16.87
CA ASN A 152 -16.92 5.09 -17.15
C ASN A 152 -16.88 3.84 -18.04
N LEU A 153 -17.42 2.72 -17.54
CA LEU A 153 -17.45 1.43 -18.22
C LEU A 153 -18.88 0.92 -18.23
N ASP A 154 -19.44 0.75 -19.42
CA ASP A 154 -20.73 0.12 -19.61
C ASP A 154 -20.55 -1.41 -19.71
N VAL A 155 -21.09 -2.13 -18.72
CA VAL A 155 -21.02 -3.60 -18.65
C VAL A 155 -22.41 -4.18 -18.88
N VAL A 156 -22.56 -5.00 -19.93
CA VAL A 156 -23.80 -5.72 -20.23
C VAL A 156 -23.62 -7.19 -19.86
N LEU A 157 -24.40 -7.65 -18.87
CA LEU A 157 -24.45 -9.06 -18.49
C LEU A 157 -25.67 -9.71 -19.15
N VAL A 158 -25.42 -10.64 -20.07
CA VAL A 158 -26.47 -11.46 -20.68
C VAL A 158 -26.51 -12.79 -19.95
N LEU A 159 -27.56 -12.99 -19.15
CA LEU A 159 -27.81 -14.24 -18.44
C LEU A 159 -28.81 -15.08 -19.23
N ASP A 160 -28.39 -16.24 -19.70
CA ASP A 160 -29.31 -17.24 -20.26
C ASP A 160 -30.07 -17.94 -19.13
N ARG A 161 -31.40 -17.95 -19.22
CA ARG A 161 -32.34 -18.57 -18.27
C ARG A 161 -33.03 -19.81 -18.87
N SER A 162 -32.59 -20.26 -20.04
CA SER A 162 -33.15 -21.42 -20.72
C SER A 162 -32.81 -22.75 -20.01
N GLY A 163 -33.57 -23.80 -20.29
CA GLY A 163 -33.38 -25.12 -19.68
C GLY A 163 -32.02 -25.77 -19.98
N SER A 164 -31.28 -25.33 -21.01
CA SER A 164 -29.91 -25.79 -21.27
C SER A 164 -28.89 -25.28 -20.26
N MET A 165 -29.25 -24.29 -19.44
CA MET A 165 -28.45 -23.79 -18.31
C MET A 165 -28.94 -24.34 -16.97
N ALA A 166 -29.84 -25.34 -16.96
CA ALA A 166 -30.34 -26.01 -15.75
C ALA A 166 -29.32 -26.98 -15.11
N PHE A 167 -28.02 -26.74 -15.31
CA PHE A 167 -26.98 -27.44 -14.57
C PHE A 167 -26.96 -26.89 -13.15
N ASP A 168 -27.36 -27.75 -12.21
CA ASP A 168 -27.26 -27.45 -10.80
C ASP A 168 -25.77 -27.41 -10.40
N LEU A 169 -25.32 -26.28 -9.82
CA LEU A 169 -23.96 -26.10 -9.34
C LEU A 169 -23.66 -26.94 -8.09
N THR A 170 -24.64 -27.73 -7.62
CA THR A 170 -24.52 -28.68 -6.50
C THR A 170 -23.75 -29.96 -6.86
N GLY A 171 -23.55 -30.25 -8.15
CA GLY A 171 -22.78 -31.42 -8.61
C GLY A 171 -23.52 -32.76 -8.55
N THR A 172 -24.86 -32.75 -8.47
CA THR A 172 -25.68 -33.96 -8.64
C THR A 172 -26.51 -33.82 -9.91
N ASP A 173 -26.33 -34.75 -10.85
CA ASP A 173 -27.13 -34.81 -12.07
C ASP A 173 -28.62 -34.92 -11.72
N TRP A 174 -29.41 -34.09 -12.40
CA TRP A 174 -30.85 -33.91 -12.30
C TRP A 174 -31.65 -35.22 -12.17
N SER A 175 -32.65 -35.20 -11.28
CA SER A 175 -33.78 -36.14 -11.27
C SER A 175 -35.00 -35.52 -11.92
#